data_AF-A0A942T9M8-F1
#
_entry.id   AF-A0A942T9M8-F1
#
_cell.length_a   1.000
_cell.length_b   1.000
_cell.length_c   1.000
_cell.angle_alpha   90.00
_cell.angle_beta   90.00
_cell.angle_gamma   90.00
#
_symmetry.space_group_name_H-M   'P 1'
#
loop_
_entity.id
_entity.type
_entity.pdbx_description
1 polymer ?
#
loop_
_entity_poly.entity_id
_entity_poly.type
_entity_poly.pdbx_seq_one_letter_code
_entity_poly.pdbx_strand_id
1 'polypeptide(L)'
;MHCEPNSIQCSIAELGRTLTSFNPNDLLATALATLVGVLVGSGLAFLISRGEAAHARELRDEEREDRRRERLNAALENLIWQINEHALALLGERSRSDIPGREWSAPDFGVLAAIAAARMIATNEDERAVLNEIRELTLAVRAAPIEKRIDSLTLVWRTLILWRERSSHDEVMRDLRQLRSTALDTTE
;
A
#
# COMPACT_ATOMS: atom_id res chain seq x y z
N MET A 1 23.05 -83.00 -5.20
CA MET A 1 24.25 -82.20 -5.52
C MET A 1 24.73 -81.56 -4.23
N HIS A 2 25.88 -82.00 -3.71
CA HIS A 2 26.56 -81.38 -2.57
C HIS A 2 27.62 -80.43 -3.12
N CYS A 3 27.47 -79.14 -2.87
CA CYS A 3 28.49 -78.13 -3.17
C CYS A 3 29.29 -77.87 -1.88
N GLU A 4 30.59 -77.60 -2.02
CA GLU A 4 31.45 -77.25 -0.88
C GLU A 4 31.01 -75.90 -0.27
N PRO A 5 30.90 -75.81 1.07
CA PRO A 5 30.26 -74.70 1.78
C PRO A 5 30.97 -73.33 1.66
N ASN A 6 32.15 -73.27 1.04
CA ASN A 6 32.91 -72.04 0.84
C ASN A 6 33.20 -71.72 -0.64
N SER A 7 32.56 -72.42 -1.57
CA SER A 7 32.72 -72.13 -2.99
C SER A 7 31.82 -70.96 -3.41
N ILE A 8 32.34 -70.06 -4.26
CA ILE A 8 31.60 -68.91 -4.82
C ILE A 8 30.30 -69.38 -5.49
N GLN A 9 30.29 -70.56 -6.09
CA GLN A 9 29.09 -71.16 -6.70
C GLN A 9 28.01 -71.52 -5.67
N CYS A 10 28.38 -71.97 -4.47
CA CYS A 10 27.42 -72.26 -3.40
C CYS A 10 26.84 -70.97 -2.81
N SER A 11 27.67 -69.94 -2.61
CA SER A 11 27.20 -68.62 -2.16
C SER A 11 26.27 -67.95 -3.18
N ILE A 12 26.55 -68.05 -4.48
CA ILE A 12 25.65 -67.55 -5.54
C ILE A 12 24.33 -68.34 -5.58
N ALA A 13 24.38 -69.66 -5.40
CA ALA A 13 23.16 -70.47 -5.36
C ALA A 13 22.30 -70.19 -4.11
N GLU A 14 22.93 -69.89 -2.97
CA GLU A 14 22.26 -69.54 -1.72
C GLU A 14 21.66 -68.13 -1.76
N LEU A 15 22.38 -67.16 -2.34
CA LEU A 15 21.86 -65.82 -2.68
C LEU A 15 20.70 -65.90 -3.68
N GLY A 16 20.81 -66.75 -4.69
CA GLY A 16 19.74 -67.00 -5.65
C GLY A 16 18.48 -67.55 -4.98
N ARG A 17 18.62 -68.47 -4.02
CA ARG A 17 17.47 -69.01 -3.26
C ARG A 17 16.82 -67.99 -2.34
N THR A 18 17.61 -67.15 -1.67
CA THR A 18 17.09 -66.06 -0.82
C THR A 18 16.44 -64.94 -1.63
N LEU A 19 16.89 -64.68 -2.86
CA LEU A 19 16.25 -63.75 -3.79
C LEU A 19 14.96 -64.32 -4.41
N THR A 20 14.84 -65.64 -4.56
CA THR A 20 13.60 -66.29 -5.03
C THR A 20 12.54 -66.48 -3.95
N SER A 21 12.87 -66.30 -2.66
CA SER A 21 11.91 -66.43 -1.56
C SER A 21 11.10 -65.16 -1.28
N PHE A 22 11.28 -64.10 -2.06
CA PHE A 22 10.45 -62.91 -1.93
C PHE A 22 9.04 -63.18 -2.45
N ASN A 23 8.08 -63.16 -1.53
CA ASN A 23 6.67 -63.25 -1.87
C ASN A 23 6.27 -61.99 -2.65
N PRO A 24 5.72 -62.12 -3.89
CA PRO A 24 5.34 -60.97 -4.70
C PRO A 24 4.31 -60.08 -4.02
N ASN A 25 3.48 -60.64 -3.13
CA ASN A 25 2.49 -59.88 -2.36
C ASN A 25 3.14 -58.96 -1.31
N ASP A 26 4.24 -59.39 -0.67
CA ASP A 26 4.95 -58.60 0.34
C ASP A 26 5.78 -57.48 -0.31
N LEU A 27 6.36 -57.76 -1.48
CA LEU A 27 7.01 -56.76 -2.32
C LEU A 27 6.02 -55.69 -2.78
N LEU A 28 4.84 -56.10 -3.24
CA LEU A 28 3.80 -55.19 -3.71
C LEU A 28 3.22 -54.35 -2.57
N ALA A 29 3.03 -54.94 -1.38
CA ALA A 29 2.59 -54.22 -0.19
C ALA A 29 3.62 -53.16 0.25
N THR A 30 4.91 -53.50 0.23
CA THR A 30 6.00 -52.57 0.59
C THR A 30 6.14 -51.44 -0.43
N ALA A 31 6.02 -51.75 -1.73
CA ALA A 31 6.03 -50.78 -2.81
C ALA A 31 4.83 -49.82 -2.75
N LEU A 32 3.63 -50.32 -2.44
CA LEU A 32 2.45 -49.49 -2.24
C LEU A 32 2.58 -48.62 -0.98
N ALA A 33 3.07 -49.16 0.13
CA ALA A 33 3.27 -48.40 1.36
C ALA A 33 4.27 -47.26 1.17
N THR A 34 5.36 -47.49 0.45
CA THR A 34 6.34 -46.45 0.10
C THR A 34 5.77 -45.41 -0.85
N LEU A 35 5.04 -45.81 -1.89
CA LEU A 35 4.35 -44.88 -2.79
C LEU A 35 3.35 -43.99 -2.05
N VAL A 36 2.53 -44.56 -1.17
CA VAL A 36 1.56 -43.81 -0.35
C VAL A 36 2.30 -42.85 0.58
N GLY A 37 3.36 -43.29 1.26
CA GLY A 37 4.16 -42.44 2.14
C GLY A 37 4.78 -41.25 1.39
N VAL A 38 5.32 -41.48 0.19
CA VAL A 38 5.88 -40.42 -0.67
C VAL A 38 4.78 -39.46 -1.12
N LEU A 39 3.64 -39.97 -1.60
CA LEU A 39 2.54 -39.11 -2.07
C LEU A 39 1.97 -38.24 -0.94
N VAL A 40 1.77 -38.80 0.25
CA VAL A 40 1.27 -38.06 1.42
C VAL A 40 2.30 -37.03 1.88
N GLY A 41 3.58 -37.41 1.99
CA GLY A 41 4.65 -36.50 2.40
C GLY A 41 4.85 -35.34 1.41
N SER A 42 4.90 -35.63 0.11
CA SER A 42 5.01 -34.61 -0.94
C SER A 42 3.76 -33.73 -1.01
N GLY A 43 2.56 -34.30 -0.80
CA GLY A 43 1.31 -33.54 -0.75
C GLY A 43 1.27 -32.55 0.41
N LEU A 44 1.67 -32.97 1.62
CA LEU A 44 1.79 -32.10 2.78
C LEU A 44 2.82 -30.99 2.57
N ALA A 45 4.01 -31.32 2.06
CA ALA A 45 5.04 -30.33 1.77
C ALA A 45 4.60 -29.29 0.73
N PHE A 46 3.85 -29.72 -0.30
CA PHE A 46 3.30 -28.83 -1.31
C PHE A 46 2.24 -27.87 -0.74
N LEU A 47 1.35 -28.36 0.14
CA LEU A 47 0.33 -27.52 0.79
C LEU A 47 0.97 -26.50 1.73
N ILE A 48 1.97 -26.89 2.52
CA ILE A 48 2.73 -25.98 3.39
C ILE A 48 3.43 -24.91 2.55
N SER A 49 4.16 -25.31 1.50
CA SER A 49 4.83 -24.38 0.60
C SER A 49 3.88 -23.39 -0.09
N ARG A 50 2.68 -23.85 -0.48
CA ARG A 50 1.64 -22.96 -1.02
C ARG A 50 1.07 -22.01 0.03
N GLY A 51 0.85 -22.47 1.25
CA GLY A 51 0.40 -21.63 2.36
C GLY A 51 1.42 -20.54 2.71
N GLU A 52 2.69 -20.92 2.84
CA GLU A 52 3.80 -19.98 3.06
C GLU A 52 3.94 -18.97 1.92
N ALA A 53 3.79 -19.41 0.66
CA ALA A 53 3.83 -18.52 -0.50
C ALA A 53 2.64 -17.56 -0.55
N ALA A 54 1.45 -17.96 -0.07
CA ALA A 54 0.29 -17.08 0.04
C ALA A 54 0.48 -16.02 1.13
N HIS A 55 0.87 -16.44 2.34
CA HIS A 55 1.16 -15.49 3.43
C HIS A 55 2.33 -14.56 3.12
N ALA A 56 3.38 -15.04 2.43
CA ALA A 56 4.49 -14.19 2.02
C ALA A 56 4.12 -13.18 0.91
N ARG A 57 2.98 -13.36 0.23
CA ARG A 57 2.42 -12.35 -0.69
C ARG A 57 1.58 -11.34 0.09
N GLU A 58 0.71 -11.81 0.98
CA GLU A 58 -0.10 -10.95 1.86
C GLU A 58 0.79 -9.98 2.66
N LEU A 59 1.83 -10.47 3.32
CA LEU A 59 2.80 -9.64 4.04
C LEU A 59 3.50 -8.61 3.14
N ARG A 60 3.83 -8.98 1.90
CA ARG A 60 4.46 -8.05 0.95
C ARG A 60 3.50 -6.97 0.47
N ASP A 61 2.22 -7.31 0.32
CA ASP A 61 1.20 -6.36 -0.10
C ASP A 61 0.83 -5.42 1.06
N GLU A 62 0.77 -5.92 2.30
CA GLU A 62 0.66 -5.11 3.52
C GLU A 62 1.85 -4.14 3.67
N GLU A 63 3.10 -4.63 3.56
CA GLU A 63 4.29 -3.76 3.62
C GLU A 63 4.35 -2.71 2.51
N ARG A 64 3.77 -2.99 1.34
CA ARG A 64 3.67 -2.02 0.24
C ARG A 64 2.61 -0.97 0.56
N GLU A 65 1.49 -1.39 1.12
CA GLU A 65 0.42 -0.48 1.52
C GLU A 65 0.86 0.43 2.67
N ASP A 66 1.58 -0.10 3.64
CA ASP A 66 2.14 0.69 4.75
C ASP A 66 3.18 1.71 4.26
N ARG A 67 4.15 1.28 3.45
CA ARG A 67 5.12 2.21 2.84
C ARG A 67 4.44 3.26 1.96
N ARG A 68 3.34 2.91 1.29
CA ARG A 68 2.54 3.88 0.52
C ARG A 68 1.87 4.89 1.44
N ARG A 69 1.22 4.42 2.52
CA ARG A 69 0.57 5.30 3.51
C ARG A 69 1.59 6.23 4.16
N GLU A 70 2.79 5.75 4.48
CA GLU A 70 3.88 6.59 4.99
C GLU A 70 4.27 7.70 3.99
N ARG A 71 4.45 7.36 2.70
CA ARG A 71 4.77 8.35 1.67
C ARG A 71 3.64 9.36 1.47
N LEU A 72 2.40 8.90 1.49
CA LEU A 72 1.24 9.78 1.40
C LEU A 72 1.18 10.72 2.60
N ASN A 73 1.36 10.20 3.82
CA ASN A 73 1.39 11.01 5.03
C ASN A 73 2.51 12.06 5.00
N ALA A 74 3.71 11.69 4.54
CA ALA A 74 4.81 12.65 4.36
C ALA A 74 4.48 13.73 3.32
N ALA A 75 3.78 13.36 2.23
CA ALA A 75 3.32 14.33 1.24
C ALA A 75 2.22 15.26 1.78
N LEU A 76 1.31 14.74 2.60
CA LEU A 76 0.29 15.52 3.29
C LEU A 76 0.91 16.47 4.31
N GLU A 77 1.95 16.06 5.03
CA GLU A 77 2.70 16.93 5.95
C GLU A 77 3.37 18.09 5.22
N ASN A 78 4.00 17.81 4.07
CA ASN A 78 4.55 18.86 3.22
C ASN A 78 3.45 19.82 2.72
N LEU A 79 2.28 19.29 2.31
CA LEU A 79 1.15 20.12 1.88
C LEU A 79 0.62 21.00 3.02
N ILE A 80 0.45 20.43 4.22
CA ILE A 80 0.06 21.14 5.44
C ILE A 80 1.04 22.28 5.73
N TRP A 81 2.34 22.00 5.63
CA TRP A 81 3.40 23.00 5.84
C TRP A 81 3.31 24.14 4.82
N GLN A 82 3.18 23.83 3.52
CA GLN A 82 3.05 24.84 2.46
C GLN A 82 1.82 25.73 2.65
N ILE A 83 0.68 25.14 3.03
CA ILE A 83 -0.55 25.89 3.31
C ILE A 83 -0.35 26.83 4.51
N ASN A 84 0.33 26.37 5.56
CA ASN A 84 0.62 27.19 6.73
C ASN A 84 1.56 28.36 6.40
N GLU A 85 2.66 28.10 5.69
CA GLU A 85 3.58 29.15 5.22
C GLU A 85 2.86 30.19 4.35
N HIS A 86 1.95 29.73 3.48
CA HIS A 86 1.14 30.63 2.65
C HIS A 86 0.19 31.49 3.48
N ALA A 87 -0.53 30.89 4.43
CA ALA A 87 -1.41 31.62 5.33
C ALA A 87 -0.64 32.67 6.16
N LEU A 88 0.55 32.33 6.65
CA LEU A 88 1.43 33.26 7.36
C LEU A 88 1.93 34.40 6.45
N ALA A 89 2.29 34.10 5.20
CA ALA A 89 2.68 35.11 4.22
C ALA A 89 1.53 36.09 3.95
N LEU A 90 0.30 35.60 3.79
CA LEU A 90 -0.90 36.43 3.61
C LEU A 90 -1.21 37.28 4.85
N LEU A 91 -1.04 36.74 6.06
CA LEU A 91 -1.15 37.53 7.29
C LEU A 91 -0.10 38.66 7.35
N GLY A 92 1.11 38.39 6.88
CA GLY A 92 2.16 39.39 6.73
C GLY A 92 1.83 40.45 5.67
N GLU A 93 1.23 40.07 4.54
CA GLU A 93 0.77 41.00 3.51
C GLU A 93 -0.40 41.86 3.97
N ARG A 94 -1.30 41.32 4.81
CA ARG A 94 -2.38 42.08 5.47
C ARG A 94 -1.84 43.26 6.28
N SER A 95 -0.62 43.16 6.81
CA SER A 95 0.06 44.24 7.53
C SER A 95 0.74 45.28 6.62
N ARG A 96 0.87 45.01 5.32
CA ARG A 96 1.64 45.80 4.32
C ARG A 96 0.79 46.28 3.13
N SER A 97 -0.52 46.45 3.31
CA SER A 97 -1.57 46.47 2.29
C SER A 97 -1.55 47.57 1.19
N ASP A 98 -0.41 48.15 0.82
CA ASP A 98 -0.30 49.22 -0.20
C ASP A 98 0.32 48.78 -1.54
N ILE A 99 0.48 47.48 -1.83
CA ILE A 99 1.16 47.04 -3.06
C ILE A 99 0.19 46.32 -4.01
N PRO A 100 -0.40 47.03 -4.99
CA PRO A 100 -1.21 46.41 -6.03
C PRO A 100 -0.32 45.69 -7.06
N GLY A 101 -0.78 44.53 -7.54
CA GLY A 101 -0.24 43.90 -8.76
C GLY A 101 0.65 42.66 -8.60
N ARG A 102 0.57 41.90 -7.50
CA ARG A 102 1.28 40.60 -7.46
C ARG A 102 0.56 39.55 -8.30
N GLU A 103 1.03 39.39 -9.54
CA GLU A 103 0.95 38.12 -10.26
C GLU A 103 1.63 37.04 -9.42
N TRP A 104 0.88 36.00 -9.06
CA TRP A 104 1.29 34.77 -8.36
C TRP A 104 2.42 34.94 -7.33
N SER A 105 2.08 34.95 -6.04
CA SER A 105 3.13 34.87 -5.03
C SER A 105 3.77 33.46 -5.08
N ALA A 106 5.08 33.36 -4.87
CA ALA A 106 5.80 32.08 -4.75
C ALA A 106 5.07 31.01 -3.89
N PRO A 107 4.39 31.36 -2.78
CA PRO A 107 3.64 30.38 -2.01
C PRO A 107 2.34 29.86 -2.67
N ASP A 108 1.70 30.58 -3.62
CA ASP A 108 0.60 30.03 -4.41
C ASP A 108 1.06 28.84 -5.29
N PHE A 109 2.27 28.91 -5.84
CA PHE A 109 2.88 27.79 -6.58
C PHE A 109 3.29 26.64 -5.67
N GLY A 110 3.79 26.94 -4.47
CA GLY A 110 4.20 25.93 -3.49
C GLY A 110 3.06 25.00 -3.07
N VAL A 111 1.88 25.57 -2.79
CA VAL A 111 0.68 24.80 -2.43
C VAL A 111 0.23 23.91 -3.59
N LEU A 112 0.11 24.44 -4.81
CA LEU A 112 -0.32 23.66 -5.98
C LEU A 112 0.67 22.54 -6.34
N ALA A 113 1.98 22.79 -6.22
CA ALA A 113 3.00 21.77 -6.44
C ALA A 113 2.93 20.65 -5.39
N ALA A 114 2.68 20.99 -4.11
CA ALA A 114 2.51 20.00 -3.06
C ALA A 114 1.25 19.13 -3.26
N ILE A 115 0.13 19.73 -3.71
CA ILE A 115 -1.08 18.99 -4.08
C ILE A 115 -0.78 18.02 -5.23
N ALA A 116 -0.07 18.47 -6.26
CA ALA A 116 0.30 17.62 -7.39
C ALA A 116 1.19 16.45 -6.97
N ALA A 117 2.17 16.69 -6.10
CA ALA A 117 3.05 15.64 -5.56
C ALA A 117 2.28 14.60 -4.75
N ALA A 118 1.38 15.03 -3.85
CA ALA A 118 0.51 14.13 -3.10
C ALA A 118 -0.39 13.30 -4.03
N ARG A 119 -0.90 13.90 -5.11
CA ARG A 119 -1.78 13.22 -6.08
C ARG A 119 -1.06 12.17 -6.91
N MET A 120 0.24 12.33 -7.18
CA MET A 120 1.05 11.29 -7.83
C MET A 120 1.26 10.06 -6.94
N ILE A 121 1.21 10.23 -5.63
CA ILE A 121 1.36 9.14 -4.64
C ILE A 121 0.00 8.47 -4.37
N ALA A 122 -1.09 9.22 -4.47
CA ALA A 122 -2.45 8.71 -4.30
C ALA A 122 -2.81 7.66 -5.36
N THR A 123 -3.19 6.46 -4.91
CA THR A 123 -3.50 5.34 -5.83
C THR A 123 -4.97 4.92 -5.81
N ASN A 124 -5.75 5.24 -4.78
CA ASN A 124 -7.20 5.05 -4.79
C ASN A 124 -7.92 6.30 -5.32
N GLU A 125 -9.17 6.12 -5.75
CA GLU A 125 -9.97 7.21 -6.30
C GLU A 125 -10.36 8.24 -5.22
N ASP A 126 -10.58 7.78 -4.00
CA ASP A 126 -10.96 8.62 -2.85
C ASP A 126 -9.89 9.66 -2.50
N GLU A 127 -8.61 9.26 -2.37
CA GLU A 127 -7.50 10.18 -2.11
C GLU A 127 -7.35 11.19 -3.25
N ARG A 128 -7.52 10.74 -4.50
CA ARG A 128 -7.43 11.61 -5.67
C ARG A 128 -8.59 12.61 -5.71
N ALA A 129 -9.79 12.20 -5.31
CA ALA A 129 -10.96 13.05 -5.22
C ALA A 129 -10.74 14.16 -4.17
N VAL A 130 -10.26 13.80 -2.97
CA VAL A 130 -9.93 14.78 -1.91
C VAL A 130 -8.90 15.79 -2.41
N LEU A 131 -7.79 15.33 -3.00
CA LEU A 131 -6.73 16.21 -3.48
C LEU A 131 -7.19 17.10 -4.65
N ASN A 132 -8.07 16.60 -5.51
CA ASN A 132 -8.68 17.41 -6.57
C ASN A 132 -9.59 18.49 -5.98
N GLU A 133 -10.41 18.16 -4.99
CA GLU A 133 -11.30 19.13 -4.33
C GLU A 133 -10.49 20.24 -3.64
N ILE A 134 -9.40 19.90 -2.96
CA ILE A 134 -8.47 20.87 -2.36
C ILE A 134 -7.85 21.77 -3.44
N ARG A 135 -7.47 21.19 -4.59
CA ARG A 135 -6.94 21.96 -5.73
C ARG A 135 -7.96 22.97 -6.25
N GLU A 136 -9.19 22.54 -6.51
CA GLU A 136 -10.26 23.41 -7.00
C GLU A 136 -10.56 24.53 -6.00
N LEU A 137 -10.63 24.21 -4.70
CA LEU A 137 -10.84 25.22 -3.65
C LEU A 137 -9.70 26.23 -3.62
N THR A 138 -8.44 25.78 -3.69
CA THR A 138 -7.26 26.65 -3.71
C THR A 138 -7.28 27.60 -4.91
N LEU A 139 -7.68 27.10 -6.09
CA LEU A 139 -7.81 27.91 -7.31
C LEU A 139 -8.99 28.89 -7.23
N ALA A 140 -10.14 28.47 -6.71
CA ALA A 140 -11.33 29.30 -6.53
C ALA A 140 -11.06 30.48 -5.60
N VAL A 141 -10.42 30.21 -4.47
CA VAL A 141 -10.17 31.20 -3.42
C VAL A 141 -9.09 32.22 -3.83
N ARG A 142 -8.25 31.90 -4.82
CA ARG A 142 -7.16 32.77 -5.26
C ARG A 142 -7.60 34.19 -5.63
N ALA A 143 -8.76 34.34 -6.25
CA ALA A 143 -9.29 35.63 -6.68
C ALA A 143 -10.03 36.37 -5.55
N ALA A 144 -10.21 35.74 -4.39
CA ALA A 144 -10.94 36.31 -3.27
C ALA A 144 -10.07 37.31 -2.48
N PRO A 145 -10.70 38.22 -1.71
CA PRO A 145 -10.01 39.08 -0.75
C PRO A 145 -9.12 38.30 0.22
N ILE A 146 -8.08 38.94 0.74
CA ILE A 146 -7.05 38.29 1.56
C ILE A 146 -7.62 37.61 2.81
N GLU A 147 -8.65 38.19 3.43
CA GLU A 147 -9.36 37.59 4.56
C GLU A 147 -9.98 36.24 4.19
N LYS A 148 -10.71 36.19 3.07
CA LYS A 148 -11.33 34.94 2.59
C LYS A 148 -10.29 33.90 2.19
N ARG A 149 -9.13 34.35 1.68
CA ARG A 149 -7.99 33.47 1.38
C ARG A 149 -7.46 32.80 2.65
N ILE A 150 -7.22 33.58 3.70
CA ILE A 150 -6.71 33.07 4.98
C ILE A 150 -7.71 32.10 5.62
N ASP A 151 -9.00 32.45 5.66
CA ASP A 151 -10.04 31.60 6.26
C ASP A 151 -10.13 30.25 5.53
N SER A 152 -10.15 30.27 4.20
CA SER A 152 -10.22 29.06 3.39
C SER A 152 -8.98 28.18 3.53
N LEU A 153 -7.77 28.77 3.53
CA LEU A 153 -6.53 28.01 3.72
C LEU A 153 -6.45 27.38 5.12
N THR A 154 -6.91 28.10 6.14
CA THR A 154 -7.00 27.58 7.52
C THR A 154 -7.95 26.38 7.60
N LEU A 155 -9.06 26.44 6.87
CA LEU A 155 -10.03 25.35 6.82
C LEU A 155 -9.49 24.15 6.05
N VAL A 156 -8.83 24.36 4.90
CA VAL A 156 -8.12 23.28 4.18
C VAL A 156 -7.07 22.62 5.07
N TRP A 157 -6.27 23.41 5.78
CA TRP A 157 -5.27 22.93 6.73
C TRP A 157 -5.90 22.02 7.80
N ARG A 158 -7.02 22.46 8.39
CA ARG A 158 -7.77 21.67 9.39
C ARG A 158 -8.29 20.36 8.80
N THR A 159 -8.88 20.42 7.62
CA THR A 159 -9.43 19.23 6.93
C THR A 159 -8.32 18.23 6.59
N LEU A 160 -7.14 18.70 6.19
CA LEU A 160 -5.98 17.84 5.94
C LEU A 160 -5.46 17.16 7.22
N ILE A 161 -5.45 17.86 8.35
CA ILE A 161 -5.09 17.27 9.65
C ILE A 161 -6.08 16.17 10.03
N LEU A 162 -7.38 16.46 9.93
CA LEU A 162 -8.44 15.48 10.24
C LEU A 162 -8.35 14.26 9.32
N TRP A 163 -8.12 14.47 8.03
CA TRP A 163 -7.95 13.39 7.07
C TRP A 163 -6.74 12.51 7.42
N ARG A 164 -5.61 13.12 7.79
CA ARG A 164 -4.41 12.40 8.24
C ARG A 164 -4.66 11.60 9.53
N GLU A 165 -5.48 12.14 10.44
CA GLU A 165 -5.82 11.53 11.74
C GLU A 165 -6.89 10.41 11.66
N ARG A 166 -7.27 9.99 10.45
CA ARG A 166 -8.21 8.90 10.12
C ARG A 166 -9.69 9.27 10.09
N SER A 167 -10.04 10.51 9.76
CA SER A 167 -11.43 10.84 9.40
C SER A 167 -11.90 10.07 8.16
N SER A 168 -13.20 9.78 8.09
CA SER A 168 -13.79 9.10 6.93
C SER A 168 -13.71 9.99 5.68
N HIS A 169 -13.47 9.39 4.50
CA HIS A 169 -13.43 10.10 3.23
C HIS A 169 -14.68 10.97 3.00
N ASP A 170 -15.86 10.45 3.33
CA ASP A 170 -17.14 11.14 3.16
C ASP A 170 -17.26 12.40 4.01
N GLU A 171 -16.71 12.38 5.23
CA GLU A 171 -16.69 13.54 6.12
C GLU A 171 -15.74 14.62 5.59
N VAL A 172 -14.54 14.22 5.19
CA VAL A 172 -13.54 15.11 4.57
C VAL A 172 -14.10 15.77 3.31
N MET A 173 -14.75 14.99 2.43
CA MET A 173 -15.35 15.50 1.20
C MET A 173 -16.54 16.41 1.45
N ARG A 174 -17.36 16.13 2.47
CA ARG A 174 -18.47 16.99 2.86
C ARG A 174 -17.98 18.36 3.29
N ASP A 175 -16.96 18.38 4.16
CA ASP A 175 -16.36 19.61 4.65
C ASP A 175 -15.75 20.42 3.49
N LEU A 176 -14.95 19.79 2.63
CA LEU A 176 -14.35 20.47 1.47
C LEU A 176 -15.39 21.06 0.52
N ARG A 177 -16.47 20.34 0.23
CA ARG A 177 -17.54 20.83 -0.65
C ARG A 177 -18.33 21.98 -0.03
N GLN A 178 -18.61 21.92 1.27
CA GLN A 178 -19.26 23.02 2.01
C GLN A 178 -18.36 24.27 2.06
N LEU A 179 -17.05 24.08 2.19
CA LEU A 179 -16.08 25.17 2.11
C LEU A 179 -16.05 25.79 0.72
N ARG A 180 -16.05 24.96 -0.32
CA ARG A 180 -16.11 25.42 -1.70
C ARG A 180 -17.37 26.23 -1.98
N SER A 181 -18.54 25.78 -1.53
CA SER A 181 -19.77 26.57 -1.71
C SER A 181 -19.67 27.91 -0.99
N THR A 182 -19.18 27.94 0.25
CA THR A 182 -19.04 29.18 1.04
C THR A 182 -18.01 30.15 0.43
N ALA A 183 -16.91 29.62 -0.12
CA ALA A 183 -15.88 30.40 -0.79
C ALA A 183 -16.31 30.93 -2.16
N LEU A 184 -17.21 30.23 -2.85
CA LEU A 184 -17.73 30.60 -4.17
C LEU A 184 -19.00 31.46 -4.13
N ASP A 185 -19.72 31.50 -3.01
CA ASP A 185 -20.95 32.30 -2.82
C ASP A 185 -20.71 33.83 -2.79
N THR A 186 -19.59 34.30 -3.35
CA THR A 186 -19.18 35.70 -3.36
C THR A 186 -19.62 36.45 -4.61
N THR A 187 -20.69 36.01 -5.25
CA THR A 187 -21.45 36.86 -6.18
C THR A 187 -22.45 37.69 -5.38
N GLU A 188 -21.96 38.75 -4.73
CA GLU A 188 -22.72 39.97 -4.44
C GLU A 188 -21.76 41.14 -4.15
#